data_AF-A0A923QDM4-F1
#
_entry.id   AF-A0A923QDM4-F1
#
_cell.length_a   1.000
_cell.length_b   1.000
_cell.length_c   1.000
_cell.angle_alpha   90.00
_cell.angle_beta   90.00
_cell.angle_gamma   90.00
#
_symmetry.space_group_name_H-M   'P 1'
#
loop_
_entity.id
_entity.type
_entity.pdbx_description
1 polymer ?
#
loop_
_entity_poly.entity_id
_entity_poly.type
_entity_poly.pdbx_seq_one_letter_code
_entity_poly.pdbx_strand_id
1 'polypeptide(L)'
;MATITVHAADRPVAAASAVPVIGTATAAAEAKTGTAFKADADMQAVLDQLGAMEGKPIEGLKPEEARRQPTPADAVMAVLKKQGKDTTPTALVPGVSSADREIPGAAGNLPARVYTPEGAGP
;
A
#
# COMPACT_ATOMS: atom_id res chain seq x y z
N MET A 1 28.31 49.85 27.92
CA MET A 1 28.97 49.54 26.63
C MET A 1 28.13 48.48 25.93
N ALA A 2 27.80 48.69 24.66
CA ALA A 2 26.89 47.87 23.83
C ALA A 2 25.41 47.81 24.26
N THR A 3 24.55 47.42 23.31
CA THR A 3 23.15 47.86 23.19
C THR A 3 22.29 46.85 22.40
N ILE A 4 20.95 47.01 22.43
CA ILE A 4 19.96 46.63 21.37
C ILE A 4 19.40 45.17 21.32
N THR A 5 18.14 45.04 21.79
CA THR A 5 16.88 44.68 21.05
C THR A 5 16.64 43.30 20.38
N VAL A 6 15.41 42.76 20.61
CA VAL A 6 14.63 41.64 19.96
C VAL A 6 15.24 40.21 20.03
N HIS A 7 14.48 39.08 20.00
CA HIS A 7 13.09 38.81 19.57
C HIS A 7 12.46 37.56 20.27
N ALA A 8 11.13 37.46 20.31
CA ALA A 8 10.26 36.26 20.41
C ALA A 8 10.25 35.28 21.63
N ALA A 9 9.03 35.12 22.18
CA ALA A 9 8.31 33.87 22.57
C ALA A 9 8.90 32.82 23.55
N ASP A 10 8.29 32.78 24.75
CA ASP A 10 7.59 31.63 25.36
C ASP A 10 8.07 30.18 25.06
N ARG A 11 8.56 29.48 26.10
CA ARG A 11 7.83 28.34 26.75
C ARG A 11 8.60 27.70 27.94
N PRO A 12 7.89 27.15 28.95
CA PRO A 12 8.50 26.67 30.20
C PRO A 12 8.93 25.19 30.18
N VAL A 13 9.81 24.85 31.13
CA VAL A 13 10.43 23.53 31.30
C VAL A 13 9.57 22.56 32.15
N ALA A 14 9.53 21.29 31.73
CA ALA A 14 9.05 20.12 32.48
C ALA A 14 10.25 19.16 32.74
N ALA A 15 10.23 18.09 33.54
CA ALA A 15 9.20 17.40 34.31
C ALA A 15 9.87 16.63 35.48
N ALA A 16 9.10 15.87 36.28
CA ALA A 16 9.63 14.95 37.28
C ALA A 16 9.98 13.55 36.70
N SER A 17 10.85 12.81 37.41
CA SER A 17 11.30 11.42 37.16
C SER A 17 10.14 10.39 37.32
N ALA A 18 10.22 9.07 37.06
CA ALA A 18 11.29 8.04 36.93
C ALA A 18 10.63 6.73 36.40
N VAL A 19 11.25 5.64 35.88
CA VAL A 19 12.61 5.25 35.41
C VAL A 19 12.46 4.13 34.32
N PRO A 20 13.51 3.73 33.56
CA PRO A 20 13.38 3.01 32.27
C PRO A 20 14.15 1.67 32.16
N VAL A 21 14.00 0.95 31.03
CA VAL A 21 15.10 0.18 30.38
C VAL A 21 14.99 0.29 28.85
N ILE A 22 15.87 1.11 28.27
CA ILE A 22 16.64 0.92 27.01
C ILE A 22 16.29 -0.35 26.19
N GLY A 23 15.93 -0.25 24.90
CA GLY A 23 16.83 0.27 23.87
C GLY A 23 16.17 1.11 22.78
N THR A 24 16.72 2.30 22.57
CA THR A 24 16.39 3.22 21.48
C THR A 24 17.03 2.81 20.16
N ALA A 25 16.24 2.68 19.09
CA ALA A 25 16.70 2.88 17.72
C ALA A 25 15.57 3.41 16.83
N THR A 26 15.62 4.72 16.59
CA THR A 26 15.06 5.41 15.42
C THR A 26 13.55 5.30 15.15
N ALA A 27 12.79 6.17 15.83
CA ALA A 27 11.52 6.69 15.35
C ALA A 27 11.73 7.58 14.09
N ALA A 28 12.12 6.95 12.98
CA ALA A 28 12.26 7.59 11.66
C ALA A 28 11.71 6.71 10.52
N ALA A 29 11.09 5.56 10.85
CA ALA A 29 10.23 4.79 9.96
C ALA A 29 8.76 5.20 10.19
N GLU A 30 8.50 6.51 10.24
CA GLU A 30 7.21 7.06 10.67
C GLU A 30 6.29 7.38 9.48
N ALA A 31 5.03 6.97 9.60
CA ALA A 31 3.89 7.47 8.82
C ALA A 31 3.92 7.33 7.28
N LYS A 32 4.44 6.23 6.70
CA LYS A 32 4.13 5.87 5.29
C LYS A 32 2.67 5.50 5.04
N THR A 33 1.89 5.20 6.08
CA THR A 33 0.60 4.51 5.98
C THR A 33 -0.63 5.41 6.22
N GLY A 34 -0.44 6.69 6.61
CA GLY A 34 -1.52 7.65 6.87
C GLY A 34 -2.55 7.23 7.94
N THR A 35 -2.25 6.23 8.77
CA THR A 35 -3.20 5.53 9.63
C THR A 35 -2.73 5.45 11.09
N ALA A 36 -3.67 5.37 12.03
CA ALA A 36 -3.39 5.30 13.46
C ALA A 36 -2.75 3.96 13.91
N PHE A 37 -2.79 2.94 13.05
CA PHE A 37 -2.24 1.61 13.30
C PHE A 37 -1.06 1.34 12.36
N LYS A 38 -0.09 0.55 12.84
CA LYS A 38 1.04 0.11 12.02
C LYS A 38 0.60 -1.07 11.15
N ALA A 39 1.09 -1.12 9.91
CA ALA A 39 1.00 -2.30 9.08
C ALA A 39 1.76 -3.48 9.74
N ASP A 40 1.28 -4.71 9.52
CA ASP A 40 2.08 -5.91 9.77
C ASP A 40 3.26 -6.01 8.78
N ALA A 41 4.15 -6.98 8.98
CA ALA A 41 5.37 -7.10 8.19
C ALA A 41 5.12 -7.34 6.69
N ASP A 42 4.09 -8.12 6.34
CA ASP A 42 3.76 -8.44 4.95
C ASP A 42 3.14 -7.23 4.24
N MET A 43 2.19 -6.57 4.89
CA MET A 43 1.58 -5.34 4.36
C MET A 43 2.61 -4.20 4.29
N GLN A 44 3.53 -4.09 5.26
CA GLN A 44 4.61 -3.10 5.22
C GLN A 44 5.53 -3.33 4.01
N ALA A 45 5.90 -4.58 3.71
CA ALA A 45 6.69 -4.91 2.52
C ALA A 45 5.97 -4.55 1.20
N VAL A 46 4.65 -4.73 1.14
CA VAL A 46 3.83 -4.30 -0.02
C VAL A 46 3.79 -2.78 -0.14
N LEU A 47 3.64 -2.02 0.96
CA LEU A 47 3.64 -0.56 0.94
C LEU A 47 5.01 0.02 0.58
N ASP A 48 6.10 -0.56 1.08
CA ASP A 48 7.46 -0.18 0.69
C ASP A 48 7.72 -0.46 -0.79
N GLN A 49 7.25 -1.60 -1.31
CA GLN A 49 7.34 -1.92 -2.72
C GLN A 49 6.47 -1.01 -3.61
N LEU A 50 5.28 -0.62 -3.15
CA LEU A 50 4.40 0.30 -3.87
C LEU A 50 4.98 1.73 -3.90
N GLY A 51 5.51 2.21 -2.78
CA GLY A 51 6.23 3.49 -2.72
C GLY A 51 7.44 3.52 -3.65
N ALA A 52 8.18 2.41 -3.73
CA ALA A 52 9.31 2.26 -4.66
C ALA A 52 8.92 2.16 -6.15
N MET A 53 7.61 2.15 -6.49
CA MET A 53 7.13 2.27 -7.88
C MET A 53 6.84 3.72 -8.29
N GLU A 54 7.01 4.70 -7.39
CA GLU A 54 6.95 6.14 -7.67
C GLU A 54 5.66 6.59 -8.42
N GLY A 55 4.52 6.02 -8.01
CA GLY A 55 3.20 6.38 -8.54
C GLY A 55 2.89 7.86 -8.32
N LYS A 56 2.33 8.52 -9.34
CA LYS A 56 1.96 9.94 -9.28
C LYS A 56 0.68 10.14 -8.46
N PRO A 57 0.54 11.28 -7.75
CA PRO A 57 -0.69 11.62 -7.04
C PRO A 57 -1.90 11.65 -8.00
N ILE A 58 -2.95 10.89 -7.67
CA ILE A 58 -4.05 10.58 -8.59
C ILE A 58 -5.00 11.76 -8.82
N GLU A 59 -5.07 12.70 -7.87
CA GLU A 59 -5.92 13.89 -7.89
C GLU A 59 -5.48 14.92 -8.95
N GLY A 60 -4.21 14.86 -9.40
CA GLY A 60 -3.67 15.69 -10.47
C GLY A 60 -3.73 15.04 -11.87
N LEU A 61 -4.25 13.82 -11.99
CA LEU A 61 -4.25 13.04 -13.24
C LEU A 61 -5.62 12.98 -13.90
N LYS A 62 -5.63 12.78 -15.22
CA LYS A 62 -6.88 12.40 -15.91
C LYS A 62 -7.29 10.97 -15.54
N PRO A 63 -8.58 10.61 -15.59
CA PRO A 63 -9.03 9.25 -15.24
C PRO A 63 -8.35 8.13 -16.05
N GLU A 64 -7.91 8.40 -17.27
CA GLU A 64 -7.23 7.45 -18.15
C GLU A 64 -5.76 7.24 -17.74
N GLU A 65 -5.14 8.25 -17.13
CA GLU A 65 -3.76 8.26 -16.64
C GLU A 65 -3.68 7.74 -15.19
N ALA A 66 -4.69 8.06 -14.37
CA ALA A 66 -4.85 7.56 -13.01
C ALA A 66 -5.01 6.04 -12.98
N ARG A 67 -5.82 5.47 -13.88
CA ARG A 67 -5.99 4.01 -14.04
C ARG A 67 -4.74 3.26 -14.54
N ARG A 68 -3.67 3.98 -14.91
CA ARG A 68 -2.38 3.43 -15.32
C ARG A 68 -1.29 3.60 -14.24
N GLN A 69 -1.60 4.20 -13.09
CA GLN A 69 -0.66 4.27 -11.98
C GLN A 69 -0.43 2.88 -11.37
N PRO A 70 0.76 2.62 -10.78
CA PRO A 70 1.05 1.37 -10.09
C PRO A 70 0.00 1.05 -9.02
N THR A 71 -0.45 -0.20 -8.96
CA THR A 71 -1.45 -0.66 -8.00
C THR A 71 -0.82 -1.48 -6.87
N PRO A 72 -1.50 -1.62 -5.71
CA PRO A 72 -1.07 -2.55 -4.66
C PRO A 72 -0.91 -4.00 -5.16
N ALA A 73 -1.68 -4.42 -6.18
CA ALA A 73 -1.54 -5.74 -6.78
C ALA A 73 -0.20 -5.88 -7.53
N ASP A 74 0.23 -4.85 -8.28
CA ASP A 74 1.56 -4.83 -8.91
C ASP A 74 2.67 -4.92 -7.87
N ALA A 75 2.51 -4.22 -6.75
CA ALA A 75 3.47 -4.27 -5.63
C ALA A 75 3.55 -5.67 -5.01
N VAL A 76 2.42 -6.35 -4.74
CA VAL A 76 2.39 -7.76 -4.30
C VAL A 76 3.12 -8.66 -5.30
N MET A 77 2.82 -8.53 -6.60
CA MET A 77 3.47 -9.33 -7.65
C MET A 77 4.99 -9.09 -7.71
N ALA A 78 5.45 -7.87 -7.45
CA ALA A 78 6.88 -7.55 -7.35
C ALA A 78 7.53 -8.11 -6.07
N VAL A 79 6.85 -8.07 -4.92
CA VAL A 79 7.33 -8.70 -3.67
C VAL A 79 7.46 -10.21 -3.84
N LEU A 80 6.45 -10.89 -4.40
CA LEU A 80 6.48 -12.34 -4.60
C LEU A 80 7.62 -12.76 -5.55
N LYS A 81 7.83 -12.01 -6.65
CA LYS A 81 8.97 -12.22 -7.56
C LYS A 81 10.33 -12.04 -6.86
N LYS A 82 10.48 -11.01 -6.02
CA LYS A 82 11.69 -10.80 -5.21
C LYS A 82 11.94 -11.94 -4.21
N GLN A 83 10.88 -12.56 -3.70
CA GLN A 83 10.94 -13.73 -2.83
C GLN A 83 11.15 -15.06 -3.57
N GLY A 84 11.27 -15.04 -4.92
CA GLY A 84 11.40 -16.26 -5.73
C GLY A 84 10.15 -17.14 -5.76
N LYS A 85 8.98 -16.59 -5.39
CA LYS A 85 7.70 -17.31 -5.40
C LYS A 85 7.09 -17.29 -6.81
N ASP A 86 6.38 -18.37 -7.15
CA ASP A 86 5.57 -18.42 -8.36
C ASP A 86 4.44 -17.38 -8.27
N THR A 87 4.24 -16.62 -9.36
CA THR A 87 3.18 -15.61 -9.49
C THR A 87 2.21 -15.92 -10.64
N THR A 88 2.18 -17.16 -11.13
CA THR A 88 1.16 -17.60 -12.09
C THR A 88 -0.21 -17.68 -11.40
N PRO A 89 -1.33 -17.39 -12.10
CA PRO A 89 -2.66 -17.46 -11.50
C PRO A 89 -2.98 -18.82 -10.85
N THR A 90 -2.52 -19.92 -11.44
CA THR A 90 -2.69 -21.29 -10.93
C THR A 90 -1.96 -21.52 -9.61
N ALA A 91 -0.79 -20.90 -9.40
CA ALA A 91 -0.06 -21.01 -8.13
C ALA A 91 -0.65 -20.11 -7.04
N LEU A 92 -1.21 -18.95 -7.42
CA LEU A 92 -1.82 -17.99 -6.49
C LEU A 92 -3.25 -18.38 -6.08
N VAL A 93 -4.01 -19.00 -6.98
CA VAL A 93 -5.39 -19.45 -6.76
C VAL A 93 -5.55 -20.87 -7.34
N PRO A 94 -4.96 -21.90 -6.68
CA PRO A 94 -5.10 -23.29 -7.11
C PRO A 94 -6.57 -23.73 -7.04
N GLY A 95 -6.95 -24.62 -7.95
CA GLY A 95 -8.31 -25.16 -7.99
C GLY A 95 -9.38 -24.22 -8.56
N VAL A 96 -9.01 -23.09 -9.19
CA VAL A 96 -9.95 -22.18 -9.86
C VAL A 96 -9.47 -21.83 -11.26
N SER A 97 -10.35 -22.02 -12.24
CA SER A 97 -10.16 -21.54 -13.62
C SER A 97 -10.92 -20.24 -13.86
N SER A 98 -10.41 -19.35 -14.72
CA SER A 98 -11.08 -18.10 -15.10
C SER A 98 -11.27 -18.01 -16.62
N ALA A 99 -12.46 -17.65 -17.07
CA ALA A 99 -12.77 -17.43 -18.49
C ALA A 99 -13.51 -16.10 -18.70
N ASP A 100 -13.05 -15.31 -19.67
CA ASP A 100 -13.77 -14.11 -20.13
C ASP A 100 -14.86 -14.50 -21.12
N ARG A 101 -16.03 -13.86 -21.01
CA ARG A 101 -17.18 -14.03 -21.90
C ARG A 101 -17.89 -12.70 -22.12
N GLU A 102 -18.55 -12.58 -23.26
CA GLU A 102 -19.52 -11.52 -23.50
C GLU A 102 -20.94 -12.05 -23.29
N ILE A 103 -21.76 -11.29 -22.55
CA ILE A 103 -23.16 -11.60 -22.29
C ILE A 103 -24.01 -10.56 -23.04
N PRO A 104 -24.86 -10.96 -24.02
CA PRO A 104 -25.75 -10.02 -24.69
C PRO A 104 -26.73 -9.36 -23.71
N GLY A 105 -26.63 -8.03 -23.56
CA GLY A 105 -27.54 -7.21 -22.77
C GLY A 105 -28.41 -6.32 -23.64
N ALA A 106 -29.45 -5.73 -23.05
CA ALA A 106 -30.41 -4.87 -23.76
C ALA A 106 -29.79 -3.62 -24.41
N ALA A 107 -28.62 -3.18 -23.94
CA ALA A 107 -27.87 -2.04 -24.47
C ALA A 107 -26.58 -2.42 -25.21
N GLY A 108 -26.35 -3.72 -25.48
CA GLY A 108 -25.12 -4.25 -26.07
C GLY A 108 -24.46 -5.33 -25.21
N ASN A 109 -23.31 -5.82 -25.66
CA ASN A 109 -22.58 -6.91 -25.00
C ASN A 109 -21.92 -6.41 -23.70
N LEU A 110 -22.10 -7.19 -22.63
CA LEU A 110 -21.52 -6.95 -21.32
C LEU A 110 -20.32 -7.90 -21.10
N PRO A 111 -19.11 -7.39 -20.83
CA PRO A 111 -17.98 -8.25 -20.50
C PRO A 111 -18.15 -8.85 -19.10
N ALA A 112 -17.95 -10.15 -18.98
CA ALA A 112 -18.03 -10.90 -17.74
C ALA A 112 -16.82 -11.84 -17.60
N ARG A 113 -16.25 -11.92 -16.39
CA ARG A 113 -15.21 -12.91 -16.05
C ARG A 113 -15.81 -13.97 -15.13
N VAL A 114 -15.87 -15.20 -15.62
CA VAL A 114 -16.41 -16.36 -14.90
C VAL A 114 -15.26 -17.08 -14.20
N TYR A 115 -15.35 -17.24 -12.88
CA TYR A 115 -14.45 -18.07 -12.09
C TYR A 115 -15.13 -19.39 -11.76
N THR A 116 -14.52 -20.51 -12.14
CA THR A 116 -15.08 -21.86 -11.96
C THR A 116 -14.14 -22.68 -11.08
N PRO A 117 -14.55 -23.10 -9.87
CA PRO A 117 -13.75 -23.99 -9.04
C PRO A 117 -13.70 -25.40 -9.62
N GLU A 118 -12.67 -26.17 -9.27
CA GLU A 118 -12.59 -27.59 -9.54
C GLU A 118 -13.62 -28.39 -8.73
N GLY A 119 -14.11 -29.49 -9.30
CA GLY A 119 -15.17 -30.34 -8.74
C GLY A 119 -16.37 -30.47 -9.67
N ALA A 120 -17.32 -31.32 -9.31
CA ALA A 120 -18.48 -31.63 -10.16
C ALA A 120 -19.56 -30.53 -10.19
N GLY A 121 -19.53 -29.60 -9.24
CA GLY A 121 -20.68 -28.72 -8.95
C GLY A 121 -21.87 -29.48 -8.34
N PRO A 122 -23.00 -28.78 -8.10
CA PRO A 122 -24.31 -29.41 -7.93
C PRO A 122 -24.91 -29.89 -9.27
#